data_AF-A0A7R9Y8A6-F1
#
_entry.id   AF-A0A7R9Y8A6-F1
#
_cell.length_a   1.000
_cell.length_b   1.000
_cell.length_c   1.000
_cell.angle_alpha   90.00
_cell.angle_beta   90.00
_cell.angle_gamma   90.00
#
_symmetry.space_group_name_H-M   'P 1'
#
loop_
_entity.id
_entity.type
_entity.pdbx_description
1 polymer ?
#
loop_
_entity_poly.entity_id
_entity_poly.type
_entity_poly.pdbx_seq_one_letter_code
_entity_poly.pdbx_strand_id
1 'polypeptide(L)'
;GGDSLAPLGDWLRASRPKTLTAAIVPMLVGSALAWAQGGGAGAFPMRFDLIGGALPAALLIQVGTNLVNDAVDFQRGADTERRVGPTRVTQSGAISPRTVHAAGVGCFALALALCLPAFVARGPPLACLVAACCAAGYAYTGGPFPLAYNALGDVTVLLFFGLAATAGVRHIHAGSFAPMLADGATLLASAQVGLLATVLLAINNLRDIDTDVLARKITLAVRLGERGAKAEVVLLNA
;
A
#
# COMPACT_ATOMS: atom_id res chain seq x y z
N GLY A 1 -24.36 6.39 -25.10
CA GLY A 1 -24.91 5.23 -24.40
C GLY A 1 -23.84 4.65 -23.51
N GLY A 2 -24.17 4.35 -22.25
CA GLY A 2 -23.31 3.55 -21.37
C GLY A 2 -22.89 4.17 -20.04
N ASP A 3 -23.76 4.89 -19.32
CA ASP A 3 -23.56 5.16 -17.87
C ASP A 3 -24.48 4.27 -17.04
N SER A 4 -24.53 2.98 -17.34
CA SER A 4 -24.93 2.01 -16.33
C SER A 4 -23.77 1.92 -15.34
N LEU A 5 -24.02 2.26 -14.07
CA LEU A 5 -23.04 2.05 -12.99
C LEU A 5 -22.49 0.63 -13.08
N ALA A 6 -21.17 0.50 -13.15
CA ALA A 6 -20.53 -0.81 -13.20
C ALA A 6 -20.98 -1.67 -12.00
N PRO A 7 -21.26 -2.96 -12.18
CA PRO A 7 -21.66 -3.84 -11.10
C PRO A 7 -20.70 -3.76 -9.90
N LEU A 8 -21.24 -3.90 -8.68
CA LEU A 8 -20.44 -3.91 -7.45
C LEU A 8 -19.29 -4.94 -7.51
N GLY A 9 -19.51 -6.07 -8.19
CA GLY A 9 -18.49 -7.10 -8.40
C GLY A 9 -17.24 -6.59 -9.13
N ASP A 10 -17.37 -5.62 -10.03
CA ASP A 10 -16.22 -5.05 -10.75
C ASP A 10 -15.38 -4.17 -9.84
N TRP A 11 -16.02 -3.32 -9.04
CA TRP A 11 -15.34 -2.51 -8.03
C TRP A 11 -14.69 -3.37 -6.94
N LEU A 12 -15.33 -4.44 -6.51
CA LEU A 12 -14.75 -5.41 -5.57
C LEU A 12 -13.54 -6.12 -6.17
N ARG A 13 -13.53 -6.45 -7.47
CA ARG A 13 -12.35 -7.00 -8.13
C ARG A 13 -11.24 -5.95 -8.24
N ALA A 14 -11.57 -4.72 -8.62
CA ALA A 14 -10.65 -3.61 -8.79
C ALA A 14 -9.94 -3.21 -7.48
N SER A 15 -10.61 -3.35 -6.34
CA SER A 15 -10.03 -3.06 -5.01
C SER A 15 -8.94 -4.07 -4.57
N ARG A 16 -8.89 -5.24 -5.22
CA ARG A 16 -7.98 -6.37 -4.94
C ARG A 16 -7.99 -6.80 -3.47
N PRO A 17 -9.08 -7.45 -2.98
CA PRO A 17 -9.25 -7.79 -1.57
C PRO A 17 -8.09 -8.57 -0.95
N LYS A 18 -7.44 -9.45 -1.74
CA LYS A 18 -6.27 -10.22 -1.31
C LYS A 18 -5.06 -9.36 -0.91
N THR A 19 -4.97 -8.13 -1.42
CA THR A 19 -3.88 -7.18 -1.08
C THR A 19 -4.19 -6.35 0.17
N LEU A 20 -5.44 -6.30 0.62
CA LEU A 20 -5.84 -5.47 1.76
C LEU A 20 -5.26 -5.97 3.09
N THR A 21 -4.88 -7.26 3.16
CA THR A 21 -4.17 -7.81 4.31
C THR A 21 -2.86 -7.08 4.58
N ALA A 22 -2.15 -6.64 3.53
CA ALA A 22 -0.93 -5.84 3.67
C ALA A 22 -1.19 -4.49 4.37
N ALA A 23 -2.38 -3.90 4.20
CA ALA A 23 -2.76 -2.67 4.89
C ALA A 23 -3.27 -2.92 6.33
N ILE A 24 -3.82 -4.10 6.62
CA ILE A 24 -4.36 -4.46 7.95
C ILE A 24 -3.24 -4.83 8.93
N VAL A 25 -2.24 -5.61 8.48
CA VAL A 25 -1.17 -6.11 9.36
C VAL A 25 -0.42 -4.98 10.10
N PRO A 26 0.03 -3.88 9.46
CA PRO A 26 0.68 -2.77 10.15
C PRO A 26 -0.22 -2.09 11.20
N MET A 27 -1.54 -2.06 10.96
CA MET A 27 -2.52 -1.52 11.92
C MET A 27 -2.54 -2.36 13.20
N LEU A 28 -2.53 -3.69 13.06
CA LEU A 28 -2.51 -4.59 14.20
C LEU A 28 -1.17 -4.54 14.94
N VAL A 29 -0.05 -4.61 14.21
CA VAL A 29 1.29 -4.61 14.79
C VAL A 29 1.61 -3.28 15.47
N GLY A 30 1.30 -2.15 14.84
CA GLY A 30 1.50 -0.82 15.45
C GLY A 30 0.67 -0.63 16.72
N SER A 31 -0.56 -1.15 16.75
CA SER A 31 -1.41 -1.14 17.94
C SER A 31 -0.84 -2.03 19.05
N ALA A 32 -0.36 -3.22 18.71
CA ALA A 32 0.24 -4.16 19.66
C ALA A 32 1.55 -3.64 20.25
N LEU A 33 2.40 -3.02 19.44
CA LEU A 33 3.63 -2.36 19.90
C LEU A 33 3.31 -1.23 20.88
N ALA A 34 2.31 -0.40 20.55
CA ALA A 34 1.85 0.64 21.44
C ALA A 34 1.35 0.07 22.78
N TRP A 35 0.56 -0.99 22.74
CA TRP A 35 0.10 -1.69 23.95
C TRP A 35 1.26 -2.23 24.80
N ALA A 36 2.22 -2.90 24.18
CA ALA A 36 3.37 -3.52 24.86
C ALA A 36 4.24 -2.47 25.55
N GLN A 37 4.59 -1.38 24.86
CA GLN A 37 5.37 -0.28 25.45
C GLN A 37 4.57 0.52 26.47
N GLY A 38 3.24 0.46 26.40
CA GLY A 38 2.36 0.98 27.42
C GLY A 38 2.30 0.15 28.70
N GLY A 39 3.12 -0.90 28.84
CA GLY A 39 3.08 -1.82 29.98
C GLY A 39 1.84 -2.72 29.99
N GLY A 40 1.23 -2.95 28.82
CA GLY A 40 0.06 -3.81 28.68
C GLY A 40 -1.26 -3.26 29.25
N ALA A 41 -1.30 -1.99 29.69
CA ALA A 41 -2.48 -1.17 29.99
C ALA A 41 -2.15 0.18 30.68
N GLY A 42 -0.91 0.39 31.15
CA GLY A 42 -0.60 1.36 32.21
C GLY A 42 -0.05 2.74 31.81
N ALA A 43 0.51 2.93 30.60
CA ALA A 43 1.19 4.20 30.27
C ALA A 43 0.36 5.20 29.44
N PHE A 44 -0.55 4.72 28.57
CA PHE A 44 -1.46 5.59 27.81
C PHE A 44 -2.71 4.82 27.34
N PRO A 45 -3.88 5.49 27.23
CA PRO A 45 -5.10 4.85 26.76
C PRO A 45 -5.03 4.51 25.26
N MET A 46 -5.49 3.31 24.89
CA MET A 46 -5.61 2.92 23.49
C MET A 46 -6.68 3.77 22.78
N ARG A 47 -6.24 4.50 21.75
CA ARG A 47 -7.07 5.43 20.97
C ARG A 47 -7.89 4.76 19.88
N PHE A 48 -8.80 3.86 20.27
CA PHE A 48 -9.72 3.21 19.33
C PHE A 48 -10.65 4.21 18.63
N ASP A 49 -10.94 5.35 19.27
CA ASP A 49 -11.62 6.49 18.69
C ASP A 49 -10.94 7.01 17.42
N LEU A 50 -9.61 7.04 17.41
CA LEU A 50 -8.82 7.49 16.25
C LEU A 50 -8.60 6.36 15.23
N ILE A 51 -8.47 5.11 15.69
CA ILE A 51 -8.32 3.94 14.81
C ILE A 51 -9.56 3.71 13.95
N GLY A 52 -10.75 4.06 14.43
CA GLY A 52 -12.00 3.98 13.67
C GLY A 52 -11.95 4.73 12.34
N GLY A 53 -11.19 5.83 12.25
CA GLY A 53 -10.93 6.55 11.00
C GLY A 53 -9.67 6.07 10.27
N ALA A 54 -8.61 5.76 11.01
CA ALA A 54 -7.31 5.40 10.43
C ALA A 54 -7.30 4.04 9.72
N LEU A 55 -8.04 3.03 10.22
CA LEU A 55 -8.11 1.72 9.57
C LEU A 55 -8.80 1.79 8.20
N PRO A 56 -10.01 2.39 8.07
CA PRO A 56 -10.61 2.65 6.76
C PRO A 56 -9.70 3.48 5.85
N ALA A 57 -9.00 4.48 6.37
CA ALA A 57 -8.05 5.28 5.59
C ALA A 57 -6.89 4.42 5.03
N ALA A 58 -6.29 3.54 5.84
CA ALA A 58 -5.24 2.62 5.38
C ALA A 58 -5.74 1.68 4.26
N LEU A 59 -6.96 1.15 4.41
CA LEU A 59 -7.60 0.34 3.37
C LEU A 59 -7.85 1.16 2.10
N LEU A 60 -8.36 2.38 2.22
CA LEU A 60 -8.60 3.27 1.09
C LEU A 60 -7.31 3.69 0.38
N ILE A 61 -6.20 3.86 1.09
CA ILE A 61 -4.89 4.11 0.45
C ILE A 61 -4.47 2.89 -0.39
N GLN A 62 -4.64 1.67 0.13
CA GLN A 62 -4.34 0.45 -0.64
C GLN A 62 -5.28 0.30 -1.85
N VAL A 63 -6.59 0.52 -1.67
CA VAL A 63 -7.56 0.49 -2.75
C VAL A 63 -7.24 1.57 -3.79
N GLY A 64 -6.98 2.80 -3.37
CA GLY A 64 -6.62 3.92 -4.24
C GLY A 64 -5.38 3.60 -5.08
N THR A 65 -4.35 3.04 -4.45
CA THR A 65 -3.13 2.57 -5.12
C THR A 65 -3.44 1.49 -6.16
N ASN A 66 -4.31 0.52 -5.84
CA ASN A 66 -4.72 -0.52 -6.77
C ASN A 66 -5.48 0.03 -7.98
N LEU A 67 -6.38 0.99 -7.77
CA LEU A 67 -7.16 1.62 -8.83
C LEU A 67 -6.29 2.49 -9.74
N VAL A 68 -5.41 3.33 -9.17
CA VAL A 68 -4.46 4.14 -9.96
C VAL A 68 -3.53 3.23 -10.75
N ASN A 69 -3.05 2.13 -10.15
CA ASN A 69 -2.25 1.13 -10.83
C ASN A 69 -3.02 0.50 -12.01
N ASP A 70 -4.27 0.08 -11.81
CA ASP A 70 -5.15 -0.47 -12.86
C ASP A 70 -5.28 0.49 -14.05
N ALA A 71 -5.65 1.75 -13.80
CA ALA A 71 -5.84 2.73 -14.85
C ALA A 71 -4.55 3.14 -15.58
N VAL A 72 -3.45 3.35 -14.84
CA VAL A 72 -2.20 3.84 -15.42
C VAL A 72 -1.47 2.75 -16.19
N ASP A 73 -1.43 1.51 -15.68
CA ASP A 73 -0.81 0.40 -16.41
C ASP A 73 -1.57 0.10 -17.71
N PHE A 74 -2.90 0.19 -17.73
CA PHE A 74 -3.69 0.10 -18.97
C PHE A 74 -3.32 1.21 -19.96
N GLN A 75 -3.26 2.47 -19.50
CA GLN A 75 -2.90 3.61 -20.35
C GLN A 75 -1.47 3.52 -20.91
N ARG A 76 -0.55 2.89 -20.17
CA ARG A 76 0.84 2.65 -20.59
C ARG A 76 1.01 1.40 -21.45
N GLY A 77 -0.06 0.63 -21.67
CA GLY A 77 -0.04 -0.61 -22.46
C GLY A 77 0.56 -1.81 -21.73
N ALA A 78 0.70 -1.75 -20.40
CA ALA A 78 1.23 -2.84 -19.60
C ALA A 78 0.22 -3.97 -19.39
N ASP A 79 -1.07 -3.65 -19.37
CA ASP A 79 -2.14 -4.64 -19.21
C ASP A 79 -2.63 -5.15 -20.59
N THR A 80 -2.08 -6.29 -21.02
CA THR A 80 -2.43 -6.95 -22.28
C THR A 80 -3.05 -8.33 -22.05
N GLU A 81 -3.68 -8.92 -23.06
CA GLU A 81 -4.25 -10.29 -22.99
C GLU A 81 -3.24 -11.37 -22.55
N ARG A 82 -1.93 -11.10 -22.68
CA ARG A 82 -0.84 -11.99 -22.25
C ARG A 82 -0.61 -12.00 -20.75
N ARG A 83 -1.30 -11.14 -19.99
CA ARG A 83 -1.15 -11.03 -18.54
C ARG A 83 -1.63 -12.31 -17.84
N VAL A 84 -0.77 -12.88 -17.00
CA VAL A 84 -1.07 -14.10 -16.23
C VAL A 84 -1.88 -13.80 -14.97
N GLY A 85 -1.69 -12.63 -14.36
CA GLY A 85 -2.45 -12.21 -13.18
C GLY A 85 -3.95 -11.96 -13.45
N PRO A 86 -4.76 -11.72 -12.41
CA PRO A 86 -6.21 -11.50 -12.55
C PRO A 86 -6.55 -10.37 -13.51
N THR A 87 -7.51 -10.57 -14.41
CA THR A 87 -7.93 -9.57 -15.39
C THR A 87 -8.31 -8.25 -14.71
N ARG A 88 -7.74 -7.15 -15.20
CA ARG A 88 -8.02 -5.80 -14.69
C ARG A 88 -9.34 -5.26 -15.23
N VAL A 89 -10.00 -4.40 -14.47
CA VAL A 89 -11.31 -3.86 -14.88
C VAL A 89 -11.20 -2.92 -16.08
N THR A 90 -10.12 -2.15 -16.18
CA THR A 90 -9.86 -1.30 -17.35
C THR A 90 -9.48 -2.10 -18.57
N GLN A 91 -8.65 -3.13 -18.40
CA GLN A 91 -8.27 -4.07 -19.45
C GLN A 91 -9.49 -4.78 -20.05
N SER A 92 -10.46 -5.19 -19.22
CA SER A 92 -11.69 -5.84 -19.69
C SER A 92 -12.69 -4.90 -20.36
N GLY A 93 -12.47 -3.58 -20.29
CA GLY A 93 -13.44 -2.57 -20.74
C GLY A 93 -14.65 -2.40 -19.82
N ALA A 94 -14.72 -3.09 -18.68
CA ALA A 94 -15.83 -3.01 -17.73
C ALA A 94 -15.99 -1.60 -17.12
N ILE A 95 -14.87 -0.90 -16.89
CA ILE A 95 -14.86 0.47 -16.36
C ILE A 95 -13.80 1.28 -17.10
N SER A 96 -14.14 2.51 -17.47
CA SER A 96 -13.18 3.38 -18.19
C SER A 96 -11.94 3.70 -17.32
N PRO A 97 -10.72 3.79 -17.90
CA PRO A 97 -9.51 4.14 -17.16
C PRO A 97 -9.61 5.49 -16.44
N ARG A 98 -10.33 6.47 -17.04
CA ARG A 98 -10.54 7.79 -16.42
C ARG A 98 -11.37 7.67 -15.15
N THR A 99 -12.44 6.88 -15.16
CA THR A 99 -13.30 6.64 -14.00
C THR A 99 -12.56 5.90 -12.89
N VAL A 100 -11.80 4.85 -13.25
CA VAL A 100 -11.00 4.09 -12.28
C VAL A 100 -9.91 4.95 -11.65
N HIS A 101 -9.20 5.75 -12.44
CA HIS A 101 -8.20 6.69 -11.93
C HIS A 101 -8.82 7.73 -10.99
N ALA A 102 -9.94 8.33 -11.37
CA ALA A 102 -10.64 9.32 -10.54
C ALA A 102 -11.13 8.70 -9.21
N ALA A 103 -11.65 7.47 -9.24
CA ALA A 103 -12.02 6.73 -8.04
C ALA A 103 -10.80 6.47 -7.13
N GLY A 104 -9.65 6.13 -7.72
CA GLY A 104 -8.40 5.97 -6.99
C GLY A 104 -7.95 7.24 -6.25
N VAL A 105 -7.96 8.38 -6.94
CA VAL A 105 -7.68 9.70 -6.33
C VAL A 105 -8.72 10.05 -5.25
N GLY A 106 -10.00 9.75 -5.50
CA GLY A 106 -11.07 9.91 -4.51
C GLY A 106 -10.84 9.10 -3.23
N CYS A 107 -10.30 7.89 -3.34
CA CYS A 107 -9.94 7.08 -2.17
C CYS A 107 -8.86 7.76 -1.32
N PHE A 108 -7.83 8.36 -1.93
CA PHE A 108 -6.81 9.10 -1.19
C PHE A 108 -7.37 10.35 -0.49
N ALA A 109 -8.24 11.10 -1.16
CA ALA A 109 -8.91 12.25 -0.57
C ALA A 109 -9.79 11.85 0.63
N LEU A 110 -10.56 10.77 0.50
CA LEU A 110 -11.39 10.24 1.58
C LEU A 110 -10.54 9.69 2.73
N ALA A 111 -9.41 9.04 2.45
CA ALA A 111 -8.48 8.57 3.47
C ALA A 111 -7.94 9.73 4.33
N LEU A 112 -7.55 10.84 3.70
CA LEU A 112 -7.11 12.05 4.41
C LEU A 112 -8.25 12.64 5.26
N ALA A 113 -9.47 12.68 4.73
CA ALA A 113 -10.63 13.18 5.47
C ALA A 113 -10.96 12.32 6.70
N LEU A 114 -10.94 10.99 6.57
CA LEU A 114 -11.20 10.06 7.68
C LEU A 114 -10.12 10.13 8.77
N CYS A 115 -8.90 10.53 8.43
CA CYS A 115 -7.82 10.73 9.39
C CYS A 115 -7.83 12.10 10.09
N LEU A 116 -8.75 13.02 9.75
CA LEU A 116 -8.81 14.36 10.37
C LEU A 116 -8.83 14.33 11.91
N PRO A 117 -9.63 13.47 12.59
CA PRO A 117 -9.60 13.40 14.05
C PRO A 117 -8.21 13.02 14.60
N ALA A 118 -7.51 12.10 13.91
CA ALA A 118 -6.16 11.70 14.29
C ALA A 118 -5.16 12.84 14.07
N PHE A 119 -5.28 13.61 12.98
CA PHE A 119 -4.43 14.77 12.71
C PHE A 119 -4.61 15.87 13.76
N VAL A 120 -5.84 16.15 14.17
CA VAL A 120 -6.11 17.12 15.23
C VAL A 120 -5.51 16.66 16.55
N ALA A 121 -5.61 15.37 16.88
CA ALA A 121 -5.12 14.83 18.14
C ALA A 121 -3.59 14.64 18.19
N ARG A 122 -2.92 14.46 17.04
CA ARG A 122 -1.51 14.05 16.94
C ARG A 122 -0.61 15.06 16.23
N GLY A 123 -1.20 16.06 15.59
CA GLY A 123 -0.50 17.17 14.99
C GLY A 123 0.06 16.90 13.59
N PRO A 124 0.78 17.90 13.04
CA PRO A 124 1.26 17.90 11.66
C PRO A 124 2.12 16.69 11.24
N PRO A 125 3.00 16.13 12.10
CA PRO A 125 3.83 14.99 11.69
C PRO A 125 3.04 13.78 11.19
N LEU A 126 1.92 13.45 11.85
CA LEU A 126 1.05 12.37 11.40
C LEU A 126 0.35 12.70 10.08
N ALA A 127 -0.11 13.95 9.91
CA ALA A 127 -0.73 14.40 8.66
C ALA A 127 0.25 14.32 7.48
N CYS A 128 1.50 14.76 7.67
CA CYS A 128 2.56 14.65 6.67
C CYS A 128 2.86 13.20 6.32
N LEU A 129 2.90 12.30 7.31
CA LEU A 129 3.14 10.87 7.10
C LEU A 129 2.03 10.24 6.25
N VAL A 130 0.76 10.46 6.59
CA VAL A 130 -0.37 9.91 5.82
C VAL A 130 -0.44 10.51 4.42
N ALA A 131 -0.17 11.81 4.27
CA ALA A 131 -0.06 12.45 2.96
C ALA A 131 1.07 11.85 2.12
N ALA A 132 2.22 11.53 2.74
CA ALA A 132 3.32 10.84 2.07
C ALA A 132 2.91 9.42 1.63
N CYS A 133 2.13 8.69 2.44
CA CYS A 133 1.59 7.39 2.04
C CYS A 133 0.67 7.50 0.80
N CYS A 134 -0.22 8.50 0.76
CA CYS A 134 -1.06 8.76 -0.43
C CYS A 134 -0.22 9.14 -1.66
N ALA A 135 0.78 10.01 -1.48
CA ALA A 135 1.67 10.44 -2.56
C ALA A 135 2.49 9.27 -3.11
N ALA A 136 3.02 8.40 -2.23
CA ALA A 136 3.73 7.20 -2.62
C ALA A 136 2.81 6.20 -3.33
N GLY A 137 1.58 6.01 -2.84
CA GLY A 137 0.56 5.19 -3.50
C GLY A 137 0.23 5.65 -4.92
N TYR A 138 0.13 6.97 -5.13
CA TYR A 138 -0.03 7.54 -6.47
C TYR A 138 1.23 7.39 -7.34
N ALA A 139 2.39 7.79 -6.83
CA ALA A 139 3.67 7.76 -7.53
C ALA A 139 4.17 6.33 -7.81
N TYR A 140 3.57 5.32 -7.18
CA TYR A 140 3.91 3.91 -7.40
C TYR A 140 3.83 3.54 -8.88
N THR A 141 2.75 3.92 -9.56
CA THR A 141 2.58 3.74 -11.02
C THR A 141 2.34 5.05 -11.78
N GLY A 142 1.84 6.08 -11.09
CA GLY A 142 1.52 7.38 -11.64
C GLY A 142 2.70 8.34 -11.70
N GLY A 143 2.46 9.52 -12.30
CA GLY A 143 3.44 10.59 -12.38
C GLY A 143 4.56 10.39 -13.42
N PRO A 144 5.50 11.36 -13.48
CA PRO A 144 6.58 11.36 -14.46
C PRO A 144 7.68 10.32 -14.14
N PHE A 145 7.80 9.92 -12.88
CA PHE A 145 8.78 8.93 -12.42
C PHE A 145 8.10 7.83 -11.58
N PRO A 146 7.43 6.85 -12.23
CA PRO A 146 6.73 5.79 -11.53
C PRO A 146 7.68 4.86 -10.80
N LEU A 147 7.51 4.68 -9.49
CA LEU A 147 8.43 3.90 -8.65
C LEU A 147 8.52 2.43 -9.09
N ALA A 148 7.38 1.82 -9.44
CA ALA A 148 7.30 0.43 -9.91
C ALA A 148 8.01 0.20 -11.25
N TYR A 149 8.13 1.24 -12.08
CA TYR A 149 8.79 1.17 -13.39
C TYR A 149 10.30 1.41 -13.30
N ASN A 150 10.80 1.77 -12.12
CA ASN A 150 12.20 2.14 -11.88
C ASN A 150 12.88 1.23 -10.84
N ALA A 151 12.36 0.02 -10.64
CA ALA A 151 12.84 -0.96 -9.67
C ALA A 151 12.87 -0.45 -8.21
N LEU A 152 12.01 0.51 -7.88
CA LEU A 152 11.86 1.06 -6.52
C LEU A 152 10.63 0.52 -5.79
N GLY A 153 9.87 -0.38 -6.42
CA GLY A 153 8.63 -0.91 -5.86
C GLY A 153 8.83 -1.59 -4.51
N ASP A 154 9.80 -2.49 -4.43
CA ASP A 154 10.12 -3.31 -3.26
C ASP A 154 10.56 -2.46 -2.06
N VAL A 155 11.44 -1.48 -2.30
CA VAL A 155 11.85 -0.49 -1.29
C VAL A 155 10.67 0.36 -0.83
N THR A 156 9.81 0.76 -1.77
CA THR A 156 8.60 1.55 -1.44
C THR A 156 7.66 0.75 -0.54
N VAL A 157 7.42 -0.53 -0.85
CA VAL A 157 6.57 -1.40 -0.03
C VAL A 157 7.15 -1.59 1.37
N LEU A 158 8.45 -1.88 1.47
CA LEU A 158 9.14 -2.03 2.76
C LEU A 158 9.01 -0.77 3.62
N LEU A 159 9.25 0.42 3.03
CA LEU A 159 9.20 1.68 3.75
C LEU A 159 7.78 2.05 4.18
N PHE A 160 6.79 1.92 3.29
CA PHE A 160 5.45 2.44 3.55
C PHE A 160 4.55 1.46 4.30
N PHE A 161 4.55 0.17 3.93
CA PHE A 161 3.79 -0.84 4.69
C PHE A 161 4.50 -1.23 5.98
N GLY A 162 5.84 -1.32 5.96
CA GLY A 162 6.61 -1.64 7.15
C GLY A 162 6.72 -0.45 8.09
N LEU A 163 7.68 0.43 7.81
CA LEU A 163 8.06 1.51 8.73
C LEU A 163 6.95 2.56 8.88
N ALA A 164 6.49 3.20 7.79
CA ALA A 164 5.56 4.33 7.87
C ALA A 164 4.20 3.95 8.47
N ALA A 165 3.56 2.88 7.99
CA ALA A 165 2.26 2.48 8.49
C ALA A 165 2.32 2.03 9.96
N THR A 166 3.26 1.16 10.33
CA THR A 166 3.42 0.69 11.72
C THR A 166 3.75 1.85 12.66
N ALA A 167 4.63 2.76 12.23
CA ALA A 167 4.98 3.97 12.94
C ALA A 167 3.78 4.89 13.17
N GLY A 168 3.03 5.18 12.12
CA GLY A 168 1.87 6.06 12.16
C GLY A 168 0.80 5.53 13.12
N VAL A 169 0.53 4.22 13.07
CA VAL A 169 -0.45 3.58 13.96
C VAL A 169 0.02 3.62 15.41
N ARG A 170 1.29 3.28 15.65
CA ARG A 170 1.87 3.43 16.99
C ARG A 170 1.72 4.85 17.51
N HIS A 171 2.02 5.84 16.68
CA HIS A 171 1.91 7.26 17.02
C HIS A 171 0.46 7.67 17.31
N ILE A 172 -0.52 7.12 16.61
CA ILE A 172 -1.94 7.33 16.91
C ILE A 172 -2.28 6.92 18.34
N HIS A 173 -1.69 5.86 18.88
CA HIS A 173 -1.89 5.45 20.27
C HIS A 173 -1.00 6.22 21.25
N ALA A 174 0.31 6.23 21.02
CA ALA A 174 1.31 6.72 21.96
C ALA A 174 1.51 8.24 21.95
N GLY A 175 1.09 8.95 20.90
CA GLY A 175 1.21 10.39 20.79
C GLY A 175 2.61 10.93 20.45
N SER A 176 3.61 10.06 20.26
CA SER A 176 4.96 10.48 19.88
C SER A 176 5.65 9.46 18.98
N PHE A 177 6.54 9.94 18.09
CA PHE A 177 7.44 9.08 17.29
C PHE A 177 8.77 8.81 18.02
N ALA A 178 9.11 9.59 19.05
CA ALA A 178 10.41 9.58 19.72
C ALA A 178 10.85 8.22 20.31
N PRO A 179 9.97 7.39 20.90
CA PRO A 179 10.38 6.07 21.39
C PRO A 179 10.55 5.05 20.26
N MET A 180 10.11 5.35 19.05
CA MET A 180 10.04 4.38 17.96
C MET A 180 11.39 4.15 17.26
N LEU A 181 12.10 5.24 16.95
CA LEU A 181 13.41 5.18 16.30
C LEU A 181 14.51 4.72 17.26
N ALA A 182 14.27 4.84 18.57
CA ALA A 182 15.18 4.42 19.62
C ALA A 182 14.92 2.99 20.13
N ASP A 183 13.78 2.38 19.77
CA ASP A 183 13.41 1.02 20.19
C ASP A 183 13.65 -0.01 19.08
N GLY A 184 14.65 -0.86 19.30
CA GLY A 184 14.99 -1.94 18.38
C GLY A 184 13.83 -2.92 18.12
N ALA A 185 12.95 -3.16 19.10
CA ALA A 185 11.83 -4.07 18.92
C ALA A 185 10.80 -3.50 17.92
N THR A 186 10.51 -2.20 18.01
CA THR A 186 9.61 -1.53 17.06
C THR A 186 10.18 -1.50 15.65
N LEU A 187 11.47 -1.20 15.50
CA LEU A 187 12.13 -1.23 14.19
C LEU A 187 12.11 -2.63 13.58
N LEU A 188 12.43 -3.66 14.37
CA LEU A 188 12.42 -5.06 13.93
C LEU A 188 11.02 -5.51 13.49
N ALA A 189 10.00 -5.23 14.30
CA ALA A 189 8.62 -5.59 13.97
C ALA A 189 8.12 -4.87 12.71
N SER A 190 8.43 -3.57 12.57
CA SER A 190 8.07 -2.78 11.39
C SER A 190 8.79 -3.29 10.14
N ALA A 191 10.08 -3.62 10.25
CA ALA A 191 10.85 -4.20 9.16
C ALA A 191 10.26 -5.56 8.75
N GLN A 192 9.92 -6.44 9.68
CA GLN A 192 9.31 -7.73 9.38
C GLN A 192 7.97 -7.57 8.64
N VAL A 193 7.12 -6.63 9.07
CA VAL A 193 5.86 -6.32 8.38
C VAL A 193 6.12 -5.87 6.94
N GLY A 194 7.09 -4.99 6.74
CA GLY A 194 7.45 -4.49 5.41
C GLY A 194 8.05 -5.58 4.53
N LEU A 195 8.94 -6.44 5.06
CA LEU A 195 9.55 -7.55 4.33
C LEU A 195 8.47 -8.54 3.85
N LEU A 196 7.53 -8.93 4.72
CA LEU A 196 6.43 -9.82 4.36
C LEU A 196 5.49 -9.19 3.32
N ALA A 197 5.22 -7.87 3.40
CA ALA A 197 4.49 -7.17 2.36
C ALA A 197 5.26 -7.15 1.03
N THR A 198 6.58 -6.99 1.07
CA THR A 198 7.45 -7.05 -0.11
C THR A 198 7.48 -8.46 -0.71
N VAL A 199 7.44 -9.53 0.08
CA VAL A 199 7.28 -10.91 -0.45
C VAL A 199 6.04 -11.03 -1.35
N LEU A 200 4.90 -10.47 -0.93
CA LEU A 200 3.69 -10.47 -1.75
C LEU A 200 3.89 -9.75 -3.08
N LEU A 201 4.64 -8.65 -3.08
CA LEU A 201 4.98 -7.91 -4.30
C LEU A 201 5.99 -8.70 -5.17
N ALA A 202 7.07 -9.20 -4.58
CA ALA A 202 8.14 -9.92 -5.27
C ALA A 202 7.59 -11.18 -5.97
N ILE A 203 6.66 -11.92 -5.36
CA ILE A 203 5.98 -13.05 -6.00
C ILE A 203 5.16 -12.59 -7.22
N ASN A 204 4.48 -11.45 -7.13
CA ASN A 204 3.74 -10.90 -8.28
C ASN A 204 4.70 -10.47 -9.39
N ASN A 205 5.79 -9.77 -9.06
CA ASN A 205 6.78 -9.33 -10.02
C ASN A 205 7.51 -10.51 -10.68
N LEU A 206 7.81 -11.57 -9.94
CA LEU A 206 8.39 -12.82 -10.47
C LEU A 206 7.46 -13.48 -11.50
N ARG A 207 6.16 -13.56 -11.20
CA ARG A 207 5.15 -14.11 -12.13
C ARG A 207 5.07 -13.27 -13.40
N ASP A 208 5.18 -11.96 -13.27
CA ASP A 208 4.86 -11.01 -14.34
C ASP A 208 6.11 -10.53 -15.12
N ILE A 209 7.31 -11.12 -14.91
CA ILE A 209 8.59 -10.72 -15.56
C ILE A 209 8.44 -10.54 -17.07
N ASP A 210 7.95 -11.56 -17.78
CA ASP A 210 7.88 -11.54 -19.25
C ASP A 210 6.94 -10.43 -19.75
N THR A 211 5.81 -10.25 -19.07
CA THR A 211 4.84 -9.22 -19.42
C THR A 211 5.34 -7.82 -19.08
N ASP A 212 6.05 -7.66 -17.96
CA ASP A 212 6.64 -6.40 -17.52
C ASP A 212 7.77 -5.95 -18.47
N VAL A 213 8.58 -6.88 -18.99
CA VAL A 213 9.59 -6.60 -20.03
C VAL A 213 8.92 -6.04 -21.29
N LEU A 214 7.86 -6.68 -21.78
CA LEU A 214 7.13 -6.23 -22.97
C LEU A 214 6.50 -4.84 -22.76
N ALA A 215 6.03 -4.58 -21.54
CA ALA A 215 5.45 -3.31 -21.12
C ALA A 215 6.48 -2.20 -20.83
N ARG A 216 7.79 -2.49 -20.92
CA ARG A 216 8.89 -1.61 -20.49
C ARG A 216 8.77 -1.16 -19.02
N LYS A 217 8.18 -2.01 -18.19
CA LYS A 217 8.07 -1.82 -16.74
C LYS A 217 9.26 -2.50 -16.07
N ILE A 218 10.26 -1.72 -15.67
CA ILE A 218 11.48 -2.25 -15.09
C ILE A 218 11.28 -2.45 -13.58
N THR A 219 10.70 -3.59 -13.18
CA THR A 219 10.64 -4.03 -11.78
C THR A 219 11.99 -4.57 -11.31
N LEU A 220 12.16 -4.80 -10.00
CA LEU A 220 13.37 -5.43 -9.47
C LEU A 220 13.52 -6.86 -10.02
N ALA A 221 12.42 -7.61 -10.12
CA ALA A 221 12.41 -8.94 -10.74
C ALA A 221 12.90 -8.93 -12.20
N VAL A 222 12.51 -7.92 -13.00
CA VAL A 222 13.02 -7.74 -14.37
C VAL A 222 14.53 -7.49 -14.38
N ARG A 223 15.07 -6.72 -13.42
CA ARG A 223 16.51 -6.47 -13.32
C ARG A 223 17.31 -7.69 -12.87
N LEU A 224 16.76 -8.47 -11.95
CA LEU A 224 17.41 -9.65 -11.38
C LEU A 224 17.27 -10.90 -12.26
N GLY A 225 16.27 -10.92 -13.14
CA GLY A 225 15.84 -12.12 -13.86
C GLY A 225 15.20 -13.17 -12.95
N GLU A 226 14.66 -14.24 -13.54
CA GLU A 226 13.85 -15.23 -12.81
C GLU A 226 14.60 -15.87 -11.62
N ARG A 227 15.88 -16.22 -11.80
CA ARG A 227 16.70 -16.83 -10.73
C ARG A 227 16.92 -15.87 -9.57
N GLY A 228 17.25 -14.62 -9.87
CA GLY A 228 17.48 -13.61 -8.84
C GLY A 228 16.18 -13.20 -8.13
N ALA A 229 15.06 -13.12 -8.86
CA ALA A 229 13.74 -12.86 -8.28
C ALA A 229 13.27 -14.00 -7.37
N LYS A 230 13.57 -15.27 -7.70
CA LYS A 230 13.33 -16.40 -6.77
C LYS A 230 14.19 -16.30 -5.51
N ALA A 231 15.46 -15.92 -5.65
CA ALA A 231 16.35 -15.72 -4.51
C ALA A 231 15.87 -14.57 -3.60
N GLU A 232 15.42 -13.46 -4.19
CA GLU A 232 14.78 -12.35 -3.48
C GLU A 232 13.60 -12.81 -2.62
N VAL A 233 12.65 -13.56 -3.20
CA VAL A 233 11.49 -14.09 -2.46
C VAL A 233 11.93 -14.95 -1.26
N VAL A 234 12.96 -15.77 -1.42
CA VAL A 234 13.50 -16.60 -0.33
C VAL A 234 14.16 -15.74 0.75
N LEU A 235 15.00 -14.78 0.36
CA LEU A 235 15.73 -13.92 1.30
C LEU A 235 14.81 -13.02 2.12
N LEU A 236 13.73 -12.51 1.52
CA LEU A 236 12.75 -11.69 2.22
C LEU A 236 11.90 -12.48 3.23
N ASN A 237 11.90 -13.81 3.14
CA ASN A 237 11.10 -14.72 3.97
C ASN A 237 11.96 -15.53 4.98
N ALA A 238 13.28 -15.31 4.99
CA ALA A 238 14.24 -15.95 5.90
C ALA A 238 14.43 -15.11 7.18
#